data_AF-A0A959Q8U4-F1
#
_entry.id   AF-A0A959Q8U4-F1
#
_cell.length_a   1.000
_cell.length_b   1.000
_cell.length_c   1.000
_cell.angle_alpha   90.00
_cell.angle_beta   90.00
_cell.angle_gamma   90.00
#
_symmetry.space_group_name_H-M   'P 1'
#
loop_
_entity.id
_entity.type
_entity.pdbx_description
1 polymer ?
#
loop_
_entity_poly.entity_id
_entity_poly.type
_entity_poly.pdbx_seq_one_letter_code
_entity_poly.pdbx_strand_id
1 'polypeptide(L)' 'VATSGVAGPGGGSPEKPVGTIWLAVADRERTFAYRLQAGKDREKNIQWSTVYALNFLRRFALGEI' A
#
# COMPACT_ATOMS: atom_id res chain seq x y z
N VAL A 1 7.67 5.30 5.92
CA VAL A 1 6.71 4.54 5.07
C VAL A 1 5.64 5.50 4.57
N ALA A 2 5.20 5.36 3.33
CA ALA A 2 4.14 6.17 2.72
C ALA A 2 3.09 5.27 2.06
N THR A 3 1.84 5.72 2.03
CA THR A 3 0.74 5.02 1.37
C THR A 3 -0.09 6.00 0.54
N SER A 4 -0.55 5.58 -0.64
CA SER A 4 -1.43 6.38 -1.50
C SER A 4 -2.28 5.50 -2.39
N GLY A 5 -3.59 5.71 -2.42
CA GLY A 5 -4.47 4.80 -3.14
C GLY A 5 -5.93 5.18 -3.15
N VAL A 6 -6.74 4.36 -3.81
CA VAL A 6 -8.19 4.49 -3.86
C VAL A 6 -8.80 3.45 -2.93
N ALA A 7 -9.13 3.85 -1.70
CA ALA A 7 -9.75 2.95 -0.74
C ALA A 7 -11.20 2.58 -1.14
N GLY A 8 -11.91 3.42 -1.89
CA GLY A 8 -13.31 3.21 -2.27
C GLY A 8 -14.31 3.94 -1.35
N PRO A 9 -15.63 3.73 -1.57
CA PRO A 9 -16.22 2.85 -2.58
C PRO A 9 -16.20 3.41 -4.01
N GLY A 10 -15.90 4.70 -4.19
CA GLY A 10 -15.74 5.37 -5.49
C GLY A 10 -14.32 5.89 -5.73
N GLY A 11 -14.14 6.75 -6.74
CA GLY A 11 -12.86 7.38 -7.08
C GLY A 11 -11.87 6.48 -7.83
N GLY A 12 -12.31 5.29 -8.24
CA GLY A 12 -11.55 4.41 -9.12
C GLY A 12 -11.74 4.76 -10.60
N SER A 13 -10.80 4.30 -11.42
CA SER A 13 -10.81 4.36 -12.88
C SER A 13 -10.49 2.97 -13.45
N PRO A 14 -10.68 2.72 -14.76
CA PRO A 14 -10.23 1.48 -15.38
C PRO A 14 -8.73 1.19 -15.15
N GLU A 15 -7.90 2.23 -15.14
CA GLU A 15 -6.44 2.13 -15.00
C GLU A 15 -6.01 2.05 -13.51
N LYS A 16 -6.79 2.65 -12.61
CA LYS A 16 -6.56 2.67 -11.16
C LYS A 16 -7.88 2.36 -10.42
N PRO A 17 -8.31 1.09 -10.39
CA PRO A 17 -9.58 0.72 -9.77
C PRO A 17 -9.59 0.93 -8.25
N VAL A 18 -10.78 0.88 -7.66
CA VAL A 18 -10.93 0.81 -6.20
C VAL A 18 -10.14 -0.40 -5.67
N GLY A 19 -9.44 -0.18 -4.54
CA GLY A 19 -8.53 -1.15 -3.95
C GLY A 19 -7.09 -1.03 -4.45
N THR A 20 -6.80 -0.22 -5.47
CA THR A 20 -5.40 0.04 -5.88
C THR A 20 -4.73 0.99 -4.90
N ILE A 21 -3.76 0.48 -4.15
CA ILE A 21 -3.03 1.21 -3.10
C ILE A 21 -1.53 0.96 -3.26
N TRP A 22 -0.76 2.03 -3.38
CA TRP A 22 0.69 1.99 -3.39
C TRP A 22 1.23 2.16 -1.98
N LEU A 23 2.22 1.34 -1.66
CA LEU A 23 3.00 1.39 -0.42
C LEU A 23 4.45 1.67 -0.79
N ALA A 24 5.12 2.55 -0.04
CA ALA A 24 6.53 2.84 -0.23
C ALA A 24 7.29 2.88 1.10
N VAL A 25 8.51 2.33 1.10
CA VAL A 25 9.46 2.39 2.22
C VAL A 25 10.81 2.87 1.69
N ALA A 26 11.46 3.73 2.45
CA ALA A 26 12.75 4.30 2.06
C ALA A 26 13.58 4.66 3.30
N ASP A 27 14.90 4.56 3.16
CA ASP A 27 15.90 5.17 4.01
C ASP A 27 16.81 6.07 3.16
N ARG A 28 18.01 6.40 3.66
CA ARG A 28 18.97 7.25 2.93
C ARG A 28 19.55 6.58 1.69
N GLU A 29 19.55 5.25 1.63
CA GLU A 29 20.29 4.47 0.63
C GLU A 29 19.35 3.76 -0.35
N ARG A 30 18.17 3.35 0.11
CA ARG A 30 17.29 2.44 -0.62
C ARG A 30 15.85 2.93 -0.59
N THR A 31 15.11 2.66 -1.66
CA THR A 31 13.68 2.96 -1.79
C THR A 31 12.98 1.81 -2.50
N PHE A 32 11.87 1.34 -1.94
CA PHE A 32 11.03 0.29 -2.52
C PHE A 32 9.58 0.76 -2.58
N ALA A 33 8.90 0.36 -3.65
CA ALA A 33 7.48 0.59 -3.84
C ALA A 33 6.77 -0.72 -4.20
N TYR A 34 5.58 -0.92 -3.64
CA TYR A 34 4.74 -2.10 -3.87
C TYR A 34 3.30 -1.65 -4.12
N ARG A 35 2.68 -2.21 -5.16
CA ARG A 35 1.27 -1.98 -5.47
C ARG A 35 0.42 -3.11 -4.89
N LEU A 36 -0.35 -2.78 -3.85
CA LEU A 36 -1.41 -3.62 -3.32
C LEU A 36 -2.66 -3.45 -4.18
N GLN A 37 -3.24 -4.57 -4.62
CA GLN A 37 -4.59 -4.60 -5.19
C GLN A 37 -5.53 -5.28 -4.19
N ALA A 38 -6.28 -4.47 -3.45
CA ALA A 38 -7.24 -4.92 -2.46
C ALA A 38 -8.65 -5.09 -3.06
N GLY A 39 -9.66 -5.21 -2.19
CA GLY A 39 -11.06 -5.39 -2.58
C GLY A 39 -11.80 -4.08 -2.86
N LYS A 40 -13.13 -4.13 -2.83
CA LYS A 40 -14.02 -2.97 -3.05
C LYS A 40 -14.51 -2.31 -1.75
N ASP A 41 -14.20 -2.91 -0.61
CA ASP A 41 -14.63 -2.46 0.71
C ASP A 41 -13.65 -1.44 1.28
N ARG A 42 -14.14 -0.23 1.56
CA ARG A 42 -13.30 0.89 2.02
C ARG A 42 -12.59 0.58 3.33
N GLU A 43 -13.30 0.01 4.30
CA GLU A 43 -12.76 -0.23 5.63
C GLU A 43 -11.70 -1.34 5.59
N LYS A 44 -11.99 -2.44 4.89
CA LYS A 44 -11.01 -3.52 4.68
C LYS A 44 -9.79 -3.02 3.92
N ASN A 45 -9.97 -2.17 2.92
CA ASN A 45 -8.86 -1.59 2.17
C ASN A 45 -7.95 -0.73 3.06
N ILE A 46 -8.50 0.06 3.98
CA ILE A 46 -7.73 0.83 4.96
C ILE A 46 -6.98 -0.10 5.92
N GLN A 47 -7.66 -1.12 6.47
CA GLN A 47 -7.06 -2.09 7.39
C GLN A 47 -5.92 -2.86 6.74
N TRP A 48 -6.13 -3.43 5.56
CA TRP A 48 -5.10 -4.17 4.83
C TRP A 48 -3.93 -3.26 4.45
N SER A 49 -4.19 -2.06 3.92
CA SER A 49 -3.11 -1.13 3.58
C SER A 49 -2.22 -0.82 4.79
N THR A 50 -2.83 -0.65 5.96
CA THR A 50 -2.12 -0.41 7.21
C THR A 50 -1.24 -1.61 7.59
N VAL A 51 -1.80 -2.81 7.62
CA VAL A 51 -1.07 -4.04 7.98
C VAL A 51 0.07 -4.32 6.99
N TYR A 52 -0.18 -4.20 5.70
CA TYR A 52 0.83 -4.41 4.67
C TYR A 52 1.92 -3.33 4.72
N ALA A 53 1.58 -2.06 4.99
CA ALA A 53 2.57 -1.00 5.13
C ALA A 53 3.52 -1.25 6.31
N LEU A 54 2.97 -1.63 7.47
CA LEU A 54 3.76 -1.94 8.65
C LEU A 54 4.65 -3.18 8.45
N ASN A 55 4.13 -4.24 7.81
CA ASN A 55 4.96 -5.39 7.49
C ASN A 55 6.02 -5.05 6.43
N PHE A 56 5.71 -4.21 5.44
CA PHE A 56 6.68 -3.77 4.44
C PHE A 56 7.83 -2.98 5.09
N LEU A 57 7.50 -2.11 6.05
CA LEU A 57 8.50 -1.43 6.88
C LEU A 57 9.32 -2.39 7.73
N ARG A 58 8.68 -3.37 8.40
CA ARG A 58 9.35 -4.40 9.20
C ARG A 58 10.40 -5.15 8.37
N ARG A 59 9.99 -5.64 7.20
CA ARG A 59 10.86 -6.39 6.28
C ARG A 59 12.03 -5.56 5.79
N PHE A 60 11.77 -4.30 5.42
CA PHE A 60 12.80 -3.35 5.00
C PHE A 60 13.82 -3.05 6.11
N ALA A 61 13.34 -2.81 7.33
CA ALA A 61 14.19 -2.54 8.49
C ALA A 61 15.06 -3.74 8.90
N LEU A 62 14.61 -4.97 8.60
CA LEU A 62 15.36 -6.20 8.84
C LEU A 62 16.24 -6.64 7.66
N GLY A 63 16.25 -5.87 6.56
CA GLY A 63 17.02 -6.21 5.36
C GLY A 63 16.50 -7.44 4.60
N GLU A 64 15.24 -7.85 4.83
CA GLU A 64 14.59 -8.92 4.06
C GLU A 64 14.19 -8.47 2.64
N ILE A 65 14.17 -7.15 2.43
CA ILE A 65 13.97 -6.47 1.15
C ILE A 65 14.90 -5.26 1.06
#